data_AF-A0A7V5ZDF7-F1
#
_entry.id   AF-A0A7V5ZDF7-F1
#
_cell.length_a   1.000
_cell.length_b   1.000
_cell.length_c   1.000
_cell.angle_alpha   90.00
_cell.angle_beta   90.00
_cell.angle_gamma   90.00
#
_symmetry.space_group_name_H-M   'P 1'
#
loop_
_entity.id
_entity.type
_entity.pdbx_description
1 polymer ?
#
loop_
_entity_poly.entity_id
_entity_poly.type
_entity_poly.pdbx_seq_one_letter_code
_entity_poly.pdbx_strand_id
1 'polypeptide(L)'
;AQATEPAWKSALLMALGERQEPSSAPLVLQALGATQPEVRLTAILVAGDFPNPNIQRALQSLAQKGSAREREAAQQSLARLADRLRRSGATGQAANLARWLYENGSTSALRSAGLTTLARIGSADSMNLLVKALDHPNPALANTAYALLQEIKMPGLAEALVTHLQATQGETRRRVIDLLGYQTTASSVVLPALLKAFNEQDVEVKVTALRAIGRLHHADTASALMVALAHPDERVRQAAIEAAPGVAHALQKGGKTELATVLARAALEKARDRENILLLIGVLRALGSSISAEEIAQQQGMVTRWWILAPVAERSLLRERDLIDPSTPPDLQAAVDGVRWKRVELDDPRGILDFLVLAGSRENTGGYAYAEVYSETEQPVLLRVGSDDDVVCWVNGQRVHQFIGDRGLSLDQDTARAVLQAGWNRILCKVLNGAGGWQLAVRVTTLDGKPLRLQQR
;
A
#
# COMPACT_ATOMS: atom_id res chain seq x y z
N ALA A 1 -5.25 27.46 -52.92
CA ALA A 1 -4.21 26.41 -52.97
C ALA A 1 -3.57 26.39 -54.36
N GLN A 2 -2.49 27.16 -54.57
CA GLN A 2 -1.71 27.18 -55.81
C GLN A 2 -0.21 26.96 -55.55
N ALA A 3 0.18 26.63 -54.31
CA ALA A 3 1.56 26.30 -54.00
C ALA A 3 1.99 25.08 -54.82
N THR A 4 3.02 25.25 -55.65
CA THR A 4 3.59 24.19 -56.49
C THR A 4 4.57 23.33 -55.71
N GLU A 5 5.30 23.96 -54.78
CA GLU A 5 6.32 23.34 -53.94
C GLU A 5 5.72 22.48 -52.81
N PRO A 6 6.15 21.22 -52.67
CA PRO A 6 5.71 20.31 -51.61
C PRO A 6 5.86 20.85 -50.18
N ALA A 7 6.97 21.52 -49.87
CA ALA A 7 7.21 22.12 -48.55
C ALA A 7 6.15 23.17 -48.16
N TRP A 8 5.76 24.03 -49.11
CA TRP A 8 4.71 25.02 -48.90
C TRP A 8 3.33 24.37 -48.72
N LYS A 9 3.05 23.27 -49.44
CA LYS A 9 1.80 22.51 -49.24
C LYS A 9 1.75 21.90 -47.84
N SER A 10 2.84 21.33 -47.34
CA SER A 10 2.93 20.82 -45.97
C SER A 10 2.75 21.93 -44.93
N ALA A 11 3.42 23.07 -45.08
CA ALA A 11 3.25 24.21 -44.16
C ALA A 11 1.80 24.72 -44.13
N LEU A 12 1.15 24.83 -45.28
CA LEU A 12 -0.26 25.21 -45.37
C LEU A 12 -1.18 24.18 -44.70
N LEU A 13 -0.92 22.88 -44.87
CA LEU A 13 -1.69 21.81 -44.21
C LEU A 13 -1.56 21.88 -42.68
N MET A 14 -0.36 22.16 -42.16
CA MET A 14 -0.15 22.38 -40.72
C MET A 14 -0.98 23.56 -40.22
N ALA A 15 -0.93 24.70 -40.92
CA ALA A 15 -1.74 25.87 -40.58
C ALA A 15 -3.25 25.58 -40.61
N LEU A 16 -3.73 24.76 -41.55
CA LEU A 16 -5.13 24.31 -41.58
C LEU A 16 -5.45 23.43 -40.36
N GLY A 17 -4.57 22.50 -40.00
CA GLY A 17 -4.72 21.65 -38.81
C GLY A 17 -4.77 22.43 -37.50
N GLU A 18 -3.98 23.50 -37.37
CA GLU A 18 -4.04 24.39 -36.21
C GLU A 18 -5.36 25.17 -36.13
N ARG A 19 -5.85 25.64 -37.28
CA ARG A 19 -7.09 26.43 -37.37
C ARG A 19 -8.37 25.61 -37.25
N GLN A 20 -8.36 24.35 -37.69
CA GLN A 20 -9.46 23.39 -37.54
C GLN A 20 -10.78 23.83 -38.18
N GLU A 21 -10.72 24.67 -39.22
CA GLU A 21 -11.88 25.19 -39.92
C GLU A 21 -12.60 24.07 -40.70
N PRO A 22 -13.88 23.76 -40.43
CA PRO A 22 -14.58 22.66 -41.09
C PRO A 22 -14.61 22.77 -42.63
N SER A 23 -14.61 24.00 -43.15
CA SER A 23 -14.57 24.32 -44.59
C SER A 23 -13.28 23.86 -45.29
N SER A 24 -12.21 23.58 -44.52
CA SER A 24 -10.92 23.11 -45.05
C SER A 24 -10.82 21.58 -45.16
N ALA A 25 -11.78 20.83 -44.63
CA ALA A 25 -11.81 19.37 -44.69
C ALA A 25 -11.68 18.79 -46.13
N PRO A 26 -12.28 19.37 -47.19
CA PRO A 26 -12.07 18.88 -48.55
C PRO A 26 -10.62 18.98 -49.03
N LEU A 27 -9.89 20.02 -48.63
CA LEU A 27 -8.48 20.22 -48.99
C LEU A 27 -7.59 19.18 -48.30
N VAL A 28 -7.86 18.90 -47.02
CA VAL A 28 -7.15 17.86 -46.26
C VAL A 28 -7.43 16.49 -46.86
N LEU A 29 -8.69 16.20 -47.21
CA LEU A 29 -9.08 14.94 -47.85
C LEU A 29 -8.37 14.74 -49.20
N GLN A 30 -8.27 15.80 -50.02
CA GLN A 30 -7.53 15.74 -51.28
C GLN A 30 -6.03 15.45 -51.04
N ALA A 31 -5.44 16.09 -50.03
CA ALA A 31 -4.02 15.93 -49.71
C ALA A 31 -3.64 14.54 -49.17
N LEU A 32 -4.60 13.78 -48.61
CA LEU A 32 -4.38 12.37 -48.24
C LEU A 32 -4.05 11.48 -49.45
N GLY A 33 -4.44 11.88 -50.65
CA GLY A 33 -4.10 11.21 -51.92
C GLY A 33 -2.89 11.82 -52.65
N ALA A 34 -2.15 12.75 -52.03
CA ALA A 34 -1.03 13.42 -52.69
C ALA A 34 0.06 12.42 -53.11
N THR A 35 0.65 12.61 -54.29
CA THR A 35 1.75 11.75 -54.78
C THR A 35 3.03 11.96 -53.96
N GLN A 36 3.27 13.19 -53.48
CA GLN A 36 4.40 13.53 -52.63
C GLN A 36 4.25 12.93 -51.22
N PRO A 37 5.19 12.07 -50.75
CA PRO A 37 5.09 11.43 -49.44
C PRO A 37 5.04 12.40 -48.26
N GLU A 38 5.79 13.50 -48.31
CA GLU A 38 5.81 14.52 -47.25
C GLU A 38 4.46 15.22 -47.10
N VAL A 39 3.84 15.63 -48.21
CA VAL A 39 2.52 16.28 -48.21
C VAL A 39 1.46 15.31 -47.70
N ARG A 40 1.54 14.05 -48.12
CA ARG A 40 0.61 13.00 -47.67
C ARG A 40 0.76 12.70 -46.19
N LEU A 41 1.99 12.59 -45.67
CA LEU A 41 2.24 12.40 -44.24
C LEU A 41 1.75 13.60 -43.42
N THR A 42 2.02 14.82 -43.86
CA THR A 42 1.47 16.02 -43.19
C THR A 42 -0.05 16.02 -43.20
N ALA A 43 -0.67 15.67 -44.33
CA ALA A 43 -2.12 15.55 -44.44
C ALA A 43 -2.69 14.52 -43.46
N ILE A 44 -2.04 13.35 -43.34
CA ILE A 44 -2.42 12.32 -42.37
C ILE A 44 -2.38 12.87 -40.95
N LEU A 45 -1.31 13.57 -40.57
CA LEU A 45 -1.15 14.11 -39.22
C LEU A 45 -2.26 15.11 -38.87
N VAL A 46 -2.63 16.01 -39.77
CA VAL A 46 -3.67 17.02 -39.49
C VAL A 46 -5.09 16.50 -39.69
N ALA A 47 -5.28 15.43 -40.46
CA ALA A 47 -6.60 14.87 -40.76
C ALA A 47 -7.40 14.42 -39.52
N GLY A 48 -6.71 14.05 -38.44
CA GLY A 48 -7.35 13.71 -37.17
C GLY A 48 -8.13 14.87 -36.55
N ASP A 49 -7.88 16.10 -36.99
CA ASP A 49 -8.52 17.30 -36.47
C ASP A 49 -9.85 17.66 -37.14
N PHE A 50 -10.21 16.92 -38.20
CA PHE A 50 -11.39 17.19 -39.01
C PHE A 50 -12.41 16.03 -38.87
N PRO A 51 -13.46 16.17 -38.05
CA PRO A 51 -14.53 15.18 -37.91
C PRO A 51 -15.37 15.09 -39.20
N ASN A 52 -14.87 14.32 -40.16
CA ASN A 52 -15.48 14.10 -41.48
C ASN A 52 -15.47 12.60 -41.85
N PRO A 53 -16.62 11.99 -42.21
CA PRO A 53 -16.70 10.57 -42.54
C PRO A 53 -15.81 10.10 -43.70
N ASN A 54 -15.57 10.97 -44.70
CA ASN A 54 -14.67 10.64 -45.81
C ASN A 54 -13.21 10.63 -45.35
N ILE A 55 -12.82 11.58 -44.49
CA ILE A 55 -11.49 11.63 -43.89
C ILE A 55 -11.28 10.40 -43.00
N GLN A 56 -12.27 10.03 -42.18
CA GLN A 56 -12.22 8.82 -41.36
C GLN A 56 -11.97 7.57 -42.22
N ARG A 57 -12.73 7.37 -43.31
CA ARG A 57 -12.56 6.22 -44.21
C ARG A 57 -11.18 6.22 -44.89
N ALA A 58 -10.70 7.38 -45.33
CA ALA A 58 -9.37 7.51 -45.93
C ALA A 58 -8.26 7.16 -44.91
N LEU A 59 -8.36 7.68 -43.69
CA LEU A 59 -7.44 7.36 -42.60
C LEU A 59 -7.48 5.88 -42.22
N GLN A 60 -8.65 5.24 -42.15
CA GLN A 60 -8.76 3.80 -41.88
C GLN A 60 -8.10 2.96 -42.97
N SER A 61 -8.27 3.33 -44.24
CA SER A 61 -7.58 2.67 -45.36
C SER A 61 -6.06 2.81 -45.25
N LEU A 62 -5.56 4.02 -44.99
CA LEU A 62 -4.13 4.28 -44.80
C LEU A 62 -3.56 3.57 -43.58
N ALA A 63 -4.33 3.47 -42.50
CA ALA A 63 -3.97 2.75 -41.29
C ALA A 63 -3.80 1.23 -41.49
N GLN A 64 -4.39 0.66 -42.54
CA GLN A 64 -4.26 -0.76 -42.88
C GLN A 64 -3.25 -1.00 -44.01
N LYS A 65 -3.28 -0.17 -45.06
CA LYS A 65 -2.60 -0.42 -46.34
C LYS A 65 -1.42 0.51 -46.62
N GLY A 66 -1.23 1.56 -45.82
CA GLY A 66 -0.14 2.51 -45.99
C GLY A 66 1.24 1.91 -45.65
N SER A 67 2.29 2.69 -45.91
CA SER A 67 3.63 2.40 -45.39
C SER A 67 3.65 2.35 -43.86
N ALA A 68 4.71 1.82 -43.24
CA ALA A 68 4.80 1.74 -41.77
C ALA A 68 4.57 3.11 -41.08
N ARG A 69 5.20 4.18 -41.60
CA ARG A 69 5.04 5.55 -41.09
C ARG A 69 3.62 6.08 -41.29
N GLU A 70 3.02 5.82 -42.44
CA GLU A 70 1.65 6.27 -42.73
C GLU A 70 0.62 5.51 -41.89
N ARG A 71 0.83 4.21 -41.66
CA ARG A 71 -0.06 3.40 -40.82
C ARG A 71 -0.09 3.92 -39.40
N GLU A 72 1.08 4.14 -38.81
CA GLU A 72 1.19 4.67 -37.45
C GLU A 72 0.60 6.08 -37.35
N ALA A 73 0.98 6.99 -38.25
CA ALA A 73 0.45 8.35 -38.28
C ALA A 73 -1.08 8.37 -38.46
N ALA A 74 -1.62 7.50 -39.32
CA ALA A 74 -3.06 7.40 -39.54
C ALA A 74 -3.78 6.89 -38.30
N GLN A 75 -3.23 5.89 -37.60
CA GLN A 75 -3.82 5.39 -36.35
C GLN A 75 -3.78 6.45 -35.24
N GLN A 76 -2.70 7.23 -35.11
CA GLN A 76 -2.63 8.35 -34.18
C GLN A 76 -3.68 9.43 -34.51
N SER A 77 -3.86 9.76 -35.79
CA SER A 77 -4.89 10.69 -36.24
C SER A 77 -6.30 10.18 -36.00
N LEU A 78 -6.54 8.87 -36.19
CA LEU A 78 -7.82 8.24 -35.84
C LEU A 78 -8.08 8.29 -34.33
N ALA A 79 -7.05 8.16 -33.48
CA ALA A 79 -7.20 8.32 -32.03
C ALA A 79 -7.62 9.74 -31.65
N ARG A 80 -6.99 10.77 -32.24
CA ARG A 80 -7.40 12.18 -32.07
C ARG A 80 -8.83 12.40 -32.56
N LEU A 81 -9.18 11.85 -33.71
CA LEU A 81 -10.51 11.93 -34.29
C LEU A 81 -11.57 11.32 -33.38
N ALA A 82 -11.29 10.15 -32.78
CA ALA A 82 -12.20 9.50 -31.84
C ALA A 82 -12.48 10.36 -30.59
N ASP A 83 -11.44 10.99 -30.01
CA ASP A 83 -11.63 11.88 -28.86
C ASP A 83 -12.42 13.15 -29.24
N ARG A 84 -12.20 13.71 -30.43
CA ARG A 84 -12.99 14.85 -30.93
C ARG A 84 -14.46 14.50 -31.13
N LEU A 85 -14.74 13.39 -31.81
CA LEU A 85 -16.11 12.89 -32.01
C LEU A 85 -16.82 12.67 -30.67
N ARG A 86 -16.09 12.17 -29.66
CA ARG A 86 -16.62 12.02 -28.30
C ARG A 86 -16.95 13.38 -27.68
N ARG A 87 -16.04 14.36 -27.75
CA ARG A 87 -16.25 15.71 -27.19
C ARG A 87 -17.37 16.48 -27.89
N SER A 88 -17.59 16.23 -29.18
CA SER A 88 -18.68 16.85 -29.95
C SER A 88 -20.05 16.17 -29.75
N GLY A 89 -20.15 15.14 -28.91
CA GLY A 89 -21.39 14.41 -28.66
C GLY A 89 -21.71 13.30 -29.67
N ALA A 90 -20.86 13.07 -30.68
CA ALA A 90 -21.01 11.97 -31.64
C ALA A 90 -20.50 10.63 -31.06
N THR A 91 -21.01 10.25 -29.89
CA THR A 91 -20.51 9.16 -29.06
C THR A 91 -20.55 7.79 -29.75
N GLY A 92 -21.58 7.51 -30.57
CA GLY A 92 -21.65 6.26 -31.33
C GLY A 92 -20.53 6.12 -32.39
N GLN A 93 -20.23 7.21 -33.10
CA GLN A 93 -19.12 7.21 -34.08
C GLN A 93 -17.77 7.10 -33.37
N ALA A 94 -17.61 7.83 -32.26
CA ALA A 94 -16.42 7.73 -31.42
C ALA A 94 -16.20 6.31 -30.88
N ALA A 95 -17.27 5.65 -30.40
CA ALA A 95 -17.21 4.29 -29.88
C ALA A 95 -16.77 3.29 -30.95
N ASN A 96 -17.35 3.38 -32.15
CA ASN A 96 -16.97 2.51 -33.26
C ASN A 96 -15.50 2.68 -33.66
N LEU A 97 -15.03 3.93 -33.71
CA LEU A 97 -13.62 4.20 -34.04
C LEU A 97 -12.67 3.76 -32.92
N ALA A 98 -13.04 3.99 -31.66
CA ALA A 98 -12.27 3.57 -30.51
C ALA A 98 -12.16 2.04 -30.40
N ARG A 99 -13.24 1.31 -30.70
CA ARG A 99 -13.23 -0.16 -30.81
C ARG A 99 -12.29 -0.62 -31.92
N TRP A 100 -12.37 0.00 -33.09
CA TRP A 100 -11.47 -0.30 -34.19
C TRP A 100 -10.00 -0.09 -33.81
N LEU A 101 -9.67 1.00 -33.10
CA LEU A 101 -8.32 1.25 -32.59
C LEU A 101 -7.87 0.22 -31.55
N TYR A 102 -8.77 -0.20 -30.66
CA TYR A 102 -8.47 -1.26 -29.70
C TYR A 102 -8.18 -2.61 -30.39
N GLU A 103 -8.85 -2.92 -31.49
CA GLU A 103 -8.67 -4.19 -32.22
C GLU A 103 -7.48 -4.16 -33.18
N ASN A 104 -7.23 -3.02 -33.84
CA ASN A 104 -6.30 -2.92 -34.97
C ASN A 104 -5.08 -2.02 -34.72
N GLY A 105 -4.99 -1.39 -33.55
CA GLY A 105 -3.86 -0.53 -33.19
C GLY A 105 -2.53 -1.28 -33.26
N SER A 106 -1.56 -0.70 -33.95
CA SER A 106 -0.24 -1.30 -34.19
C SER A 106 0.63 -1.35 -32.94
N THR A 107 0.36 -0.49 -31.95
CA THR A 107 1.07 -0.42 -30.67
C THR A 107 0.11 -0.60 -29.51
N SER A 108 0.62 -1.07 -28.37
CA SER A 108 -0.15 -1.11 -27.12
C SER A 108 -0.68 0.27 -26.75
N ALA A 109 0.09 1.34 -26.97
CA ALA A 109 -0.33 2.71 -26.72
C ALA A 109 -1.57 3.12 -27.53
N LEU A 110 -1.63 2.77 -28.82
CA LEU A 110 -2.79 3.06 -29.68
C LEU A 110 -4.02 2.24 -29.28
N ARG A 111 -3.81 0.97 -28.92
CA ARG A 111 -4.89 0.10 -28.43
C ARG A 111 -5.42 0.59 -27.07
N SER A 112 -4.53 1.03 -26.18
CA SER A 112 -4.87 1.67 -24.91
C SER A 112 -5.66 2.97 -25.12
N ALA A 113 -5.29 3.80 -26.10
CA ALA A 113 -6.04 5.01 -26.44
C ALA A 113 -7.49 4.69 -26.86
N GLY A 114 -7.70 3.60 -27.61
CA GLY A 114 -9.03 3.07 -27.91
C GLY A 114 -9.82 2.71 -26.65
N LEU A 115 -9.22 1.95 -25.72
CA LEU A 115 -9.83 1.63 -24.43
C LEU A 115 -10.17 2.89 -23.61
N THR A 116 -9.27 3.86 -23.54
CA THR A 116 -9.49 5.12 -22.81
C THR A 116 -10.68 5.89 -23.39
N THR A 117 -10.80 5.99 -24.71
CA THR A 117 -11.95 6.66 -25.34
C THR A 117 -13.25 5.91 -25.06
N LEU A 118 -13.26 4.57 -25.15
CA LEU A 118 -14.43 3.75 -24.79
C LEU A 118 -14.84 3.95 -23.33
N ALA A 119 -13.88 3.97 -22.42
CA ALA A 119 -14.15 4.16 -21.01
C ALA A 119 -14.77 5.53 -20.71
N ARG A 120 -14.28 6.59 -21.37
CA ARG A 120 -14.85 7.93 -21.27
C ARG A 120 -16.23 8.08 -21.91
N ILE A 121 -16.59 7.21 -22.86
CA ILE A 121 -17.93 7.15 -23.42
C ILE A 121 -18.91 6.51 -22.42
N GLY A 122 -18.46 5.49 -21.68
CA GLY A 122 -19.22 4.93 -20.56
C GLY A 122 -20.49 4.17 -20.95
N SER A 123 -20.55 3.60 -22.16
CA SER A 123 -21.68 2.73 -22.55
C SER A 123 -21.57 1.34 -21.95
N ALA A 124 -22.69 0.61 -21.85
CA ALA A 124 -22.70 -0.79 -21.39
C ALA A 124 -21.78 -1.69 -22.23
N ASP A 125 -21.75 -1.48 -23.55
CA ASP A 125 -20.81 -2.19 -24.44
C ASP A 125 -19.35 -1.88 -24.13
N SER A 126 -19.04 -0.62 -23.80
CA SER A 126 -17.69 -0.20 -23.44
C SER A 126 -17.25 -0.82 -22.12
N MET A 127 -18.17 -0.89 -21.14
CA MET A 127 -17.94 -1.56 -19.86
C MET A 127 -17.60 -3.04 -20.06
N ASN A 128 -18.42 -3.78 -20.82
CA ASN A 128 -18.19 -5.19 -21.10
C ASN A 128 -16.85 -5.43 -21.81
N LEU A 129 -16.47 -4.55 -22.73
CA LEU A 129 -15.18 -4.63 -23.42
C LEU A 129 -14.01 -4.39 -22.46
N LEU A 130 -14.10 -3.41 -21.55
CA LEU A 130 -13.07 -3.12 -20.56
C LEU A 130 -12.90 -4.28 -19.56
N VAL A 131 -14.01 -4.85 -19.07
CA VAL A 131 -13.99 -6.01 -18.17
C VAL A 131 -13.31 -7.19 -18.87
N LYS A 132 -13.66 -7.47 -20.13
CA LYS A 132 -12.98 -8.51 -20.93
C LYS A 132 -11.50 -8.21 -21.19
N ALA A 133 -11.12 -6.93 -21.32
CA ALA A 133 -9.75 -6.53 -21.55
C ALA A 133 -8.83 -6.78 -20.33
N LEU A 134 -9.39 -7.07 -19.14
CA LEU A 134 -8.61 -7.53 -17.99
C LEU A 134 -7.88 -8.86 -18.26
N ASP A 135 -8.43 -9.72 -19.13
CA ASP A 135 -7.80 -10.99 -19.53
C ASP A 135 -6.84 -10.84 -20.72
N HIS A 136 -6.58 -9.62 -21.17
CA HIS A 136 -5.78 -9.43 -22.37
C HIS A 136 -4.33 -9.93 -22.16
N PRO A 137 -3.78 -10.79 -23.04
CA PRO A 137 -2.46 -11.42 -22.83
C PRO A 137 -1.30 -10.42 -22.82
N ASN A 138 -1.46 -9.27 -23.47
CA ASN A 138 -0.53 -8.14 -23.33
C ASN A 138 -0.78 -7.41 -21.99
N PRO A 139 0.19 -7.42 -21.05
CA PRO A 139 0.03 -6.81 -19.73
C PRO A 139 -0.27 -5.31 -19.77
N ALA A 140 0.25 -4.58 -20.76
CA ALA A 140 0.00 -3.14 -20.90
C ALA A 140 -1.50 -2.84 -21.10
N LEU A 141 -2.20 -3.69 -21.85
CA LEU A 141 -3.62 -3.51 -22.12
C LEU A 141 -4.48 -3.95 -20.94
N ALA A 142 -4.13 -5.06 -20.30
CA ALA A 142 -4.82 -5.50 -19.09
C ALA A 142 -4.65 -4.49 -17.94
N ASN A 143 -3.46 -3.87 -17.80
CA ASN A 143 -3.21 -2.80 -16.82
C ASN A 143 -3.96 -1.52 -17.18
N THR A 144 -4.05 -1.18 -18.46
CA THR A 144 -4.86 -0.03 -18.93
C THR A 144 -6.33 -0.24 -18.58
N ALA A 145 -6.88 -1.42 -18.86
CA ALA A 145 -8.26 -1.75 -18.53
C ALA A 145 -8.52 -1.67 -17.01
N TYR A 146 -7.62 -2.23 -16.20
CA TYR A 146 -7.68 -2.14 -14.75
C TYR A 146 -7.70 -0.70 -14.25
N ALA A 147 -6.75 0.15 -14.69
CA ALA A 147 -6.68 1.56 -14.28
C ALA A 147 -7.95 2.32 -14.65
N LEU A 148 -8.49 2.11 -15.86
CA LEU A 148 -9.73 2.75 -16.31
C LEU A 148 -10.94 2.31 -15.49
N LEU A 149 -11.06 1.02 -15.17
CA LEU A 149 -12.16 0.48 -14.37
C LEU A 149 -12.10 0.87 -12.90
N GLN A 150 -10.91 1.19 -12.39
CA GLN A 150 -10.73 1.69 -11.03
C GLN A 150 -11.23 3.15 -10.90
N GLU A 151 -10.99 3.99 -11.91
CA GLU A 151 -11.31 5.41 -11.86
C GLU A 151 -12.76 5.72 -12.27
N ILE A 152 -13.30 4.98 -13.24
CA ILE A 152 -14.56 5.34 -13.89
C ILE A 152 -15.74 4.62 -13.23
N LYS A 153 -16.73 5.40 -12.81
CA LYS A 153 -18.00 4.88 -12.30
C LYS A 153 -18.92 4.53 -13.47
N MET A 154 -19.18 3.25 -13.67
CA MET A 154 -20.15 2.77 -14.66
C MET A 154 -21.30 2.03 -13.95
N PRO A 155 -22.57 2.37 -14.24
CA PRO A 155 -23.70 1.60 -13.73
C PRO A 155 -23.62 0.14 -14.19
N GLY A 156 -23.86 -0.80 -13.28
CA GLY A 156 -23.78 -2.24 -13.58
C GLY A 156 -22.36 -2.84 -13.52
N LEU A 157 -21.33 -2.06 -13.18
CA LEU A 157 -19.95 -2.54 -13.16
C LEU A 157 -19.72 -3.60 -12.08
N ALA A 158 -20.33 -3.44 -10.90
CA ALA A 158 -20.21 -4.41 -9.82
C ALA A 158 -20.71 -5.80 -10.24
N GLU A 159 -21.87 -5.85 -10.88
CA GLU A 159 -22.47 -7.06 -11.42
C GLU A 159 -21.58 -7.68 -12.50
N ALA A 160 -21.10 -6.85 -13.44
CA ALA A 160 -20.21 -7.30 -14.51
C ALA A 160 -18.90 -7.90 -13.97
N LEU A 161 -18.29 -7.27 -12.96
CA LEU A 161 -17.07 -7.78 -12.31
C LEU A 161 -17.34 -9.09 -11.54
N VAL A 162 -18.46 -9.20 -10.82
CA VAL A 162 -18.84 -10.43 -10.09
C VAL A 162 -19.09 -11.60 -11.06
N THR A 163 -19.74 -11.34 -12.21
CA THR A 163 -19.90 -12.34 -13.26
C THR A 163 -18.55 -12.75 -13.84
N HIS A 164 -17.69 -11.78 -14.17
CA HIS A 164 -16.36 -12.04 -14.72
C HIS A 164 -15.48 -12.83 -13.76
N LEU A 165 -15.61 -12.58 -12.46
CA LEU A 165 -14.89 -13.31 -11.41
C LEU A 165 -15.11 -14.83 -11.46
N GLN A 166 -16.27 -15.31 -11.95
CA GLN A 166 -16.56 -16.74 -11.99
C GLN A 166 -15.76 -17.50 -13.06
N ALA A 167 -15.32 -16.80 -14.13
CA ALA A 167 -14.64 -17.40 -15.27
C ALA A 167 -13.11 -17.20 -15.27
N THR A 168 -12.58 -16.46 -14.29
CA THR A 168 -11.18 -16.00 -14.29
C THR A 168 -10.34 -16.66 -13.20
N GLN A 169 -9.04 -16.79 -13.46
CA GLN A 169 -8.05 -17.42 -12.59
C GLN A 169 -6.75 -16.60 -12.53
N GLY A 170 -5.86 -16.93 -11.58
CA GLY A 170 -4.52 -16.35 -11.48
C GLY A 170 -4.51 -14.83 -11.32
N GLU A 171 -3.66 -14.15 -12.09
CA GLU A 171 -3.48 -12.69 -12.02
C GLU A 171 -4.77 -11.92 -12.31
N THR A 172 -5.55 -12.31 -13.32
CA THR A 172 -6.80 -11.62 -13.65
C THR A 172 -7.84 -11.78 -12.54
N ARG A 173 -7.90 -12.95 -11.89
CA ARG A 173 -8.76 -13.16 -10.71
C ARG A 173 -8.44 -12.16 -9.61
N ARG A 174 -7.16 -11.96 -9.28
CA ARG A 174 -6.75 -10.98 -8.27
C ARG A 174 -7.11 -9.56 -8.68
N ARG A 175 -6.92 -9.16 -9.93
CA ARG A 175 -7.34 -7.84 -10.44
C ARG A 175 -8.83 -7.60 -10.27
N VAL A 176 -9.66 -8.59 -10.61
CA VAL A 176 -11.11 -8.47 -10.47
C VAL A 176 -11.51 -8.33 -9.01
N ILE A 177 -10.96 -9.15 -8.11
CA ILE A 177 -11.21 -9.05 -6.66
C ILE A 177 -10.81 -7.67 -6.13
N ASP A 178 -9.66 -7.15 -6.57
CA ASP A 178 -9.22 -5.83 -6.16
C ASP A 178 -10.16 -4.73 -6.68
N LEU A 179 -10.61 -4.81 -7.94
CA LEU A 179 -11.59 -3.87 -8.51
C LEU A 179 -12.94 -3.88 -7.77
N LEU A 180 -13.39 -5.04 -7.27
CA LEU A 180 -14.60 -5.14 -6.45
C LEU A 180 -14.54 -4.28 -5.19
N GLY A 181 -13.35 -4.12 -4.58
CA GLY A 181 -13.18 -3.27 -3.40
C GLY A 181 -13.37 -1.77 -3.66
N TYR A 182 -13.36 -1.33 -4.93
CA TYR A 182 -13.65 0.07 -5.29
C TYR A 182 -15.14 0.32 -5.50
N GLN A 183 -15.97 -0.72 -5.52
CA GLN A 183 -17.42 -0.64 -5.75
C GLN A 183 -18.21 -0.36 -4.47
N THR A 184 -17.81 0.67 -3.72
CA THR A 184 -18.35 0.99 -2.38
C THR A 184 -19.86 1.24 -2.35
N THR A 185 -20.43 1.79 -3.43
CA THR A 185 -21.88 2.05 -3.55
C THR A 185 -22.71 0.79 -3.86
N ALA A 186 -22.08 -0.32 -4.22
CA ALA A 186 -22.72 -1.59 -4.56
C ALA A 186 -22.25 -2.71 -3.62
N SER A 187 -21.99 -2.37 -2.35
CA SER A 187 -21.43 -3.29 -1.35
C SER A 187 -22.22 -4.61 -1.23
N SER A 188 -23.56 -4.56 -1.29
CA SER A 188 -24.42 -5.75 -1.23
C SER A 188 -24.19 -6.74 -2.39
N VAL A 189 -23.78 -6.26 -3.56
CA VAL A 189 -23.49 -7.08 -4.74
C VAL A 189 -22.11 -7.73 -4.64
N VAL A 190 -21.11 -6.97 -4.19
CA VAL A 190 -19.71 -7.42 -4.20
C VAL A 190 -19.30 -8.21 -2.95
N LEU A 191 -19.97 -8.00 -1.83
CA LEU A 191 -19.61 -8.61 -0.55
C LEU A 191 -19.60 -10.15 -0.58
N PRO A 192 -20.62 -10.83 -1.13
CA PRO A 192 -20.60 -12.30 -1.20
C PRO A 192 -19.42 -12.84 -2.00
N ALA A 193 -19.04 -12.14 -3.08
CA ALA A 193 -17.91 -12.52 -3.91
C ALA A 193 -16.56 -12.36 -3.18
N LEU A 194 -16.39 -11.27 -2.42
CA LEU A 194 -15.18 -11.04 -1.63
C LEU A 194 -15.05 -12.03 -0.47
N LEU A 195 -16.14 -12.33 0.23
CA LEU A 195 -16.15 -13.35 1.29
C LEU A 195 -15.87 -14.75 0.73
N LYS A 196 -16.38 -15.08 -0.46
CA LYS A 196 -16.04 -16.32 -1.16
C LYS A 196 -14.54 -16.37 -1.47
N ALA A 197 -13.97 -15.29 -2.01
CA ALA A 197 -12.54 -15.19 -2.34
C ALA A 197 -11.64 -15.35 -1.10
N PHE A 198 -12.02 -14.77 0.04
CA PHE A 198 -11.29 -14.97 1.30
C PHE A 198 -11.23 -16.44 1.75
N ASN A 199 -12.21 -17.26 1.38
CA ASN A 199 -12.26 -18.68 1.72
C ASN A 199 -11.51 -19.58 0.73
N GLU A 200 -10.95 -19.04 -0.35
CA GLU A 200 -10.17 -19.82 -1.32
C GLU A 200 -8.80 -20.25 -0.75
N GLN A 201 -8.17 -21.26 -1.35
CA GLN A 201 -6.90 -21.80 -0.83
C GLN A 201 -5.71 -20.86 -1.10
N ASP A 202 -5.73 -20.13 -2.22
CA ASP A 202 -4.63 -19.26 -2.63
C ASP A 202 -4.49 -18.05 -1.68
N VAL A 203 -3.34 -17.94 -1.01
CA VAL A 203 -3.05 -16.87 -0.06
C VAL A 203 -3.10 -15.50 -0.72
N GLU A 204 -2.62 -15.35 -1.96
CA GLU A 204 -2.64 -14.05 -2.65
C GLU A 204 -4.08 -13.60 -2.92
N VAL A 205 -4.97 -14.55 -3.24
CA VAL A 205 -6.41 -14.29 -3.37
C VAL A 205 -7.01 -13.85 -2.04
N LYS A 206 -6.68 -14.54 -0.92
CA LYS A 206 -7.14 -14.16 0.43
C LYS A 206 -6.72 -12.73 0.79
N VAL A 207 -5.44 -12.42 0.61
CA VAL A 207 -4.87 -11.09 0.91
C VAL A 207 -5.54 -10.02 0.07
N THR A 208 -5.73 -10.26 -1.23
CA THR A 208 -6.41 -9.32 -2.13
C THR A 208 -7.87 -9.10 -1.70
N ALA A 209 -8.58 -10.16 -1.31
CA ALA A 209 -9.94 -10.07 -0.81
C ALA A 209 -10.03 -9.26 0.49
N LEU A 210 -9.10 -9.43 1.43
CA LEU A 210 -9.06 -8.67 2.68
C LEU A 210 -8.78 -7.18 2.45
N ARG A 211 -7.86 -6.84 1.53
CA ARG A 211 -7.62 -5.44 1.14
C ARG A 211 -8.85 -4.81 0.49
N ALA A 212 -9.54 -5.56 -0.38
CA ALA A 212 -10.80 -5.11 -0.98
C ALA A 212 -11.89 -4.91 0.08
N ILE A 213 -12.02 -5.83 1.03
CA ILE A 213 -12.92 -5.71 2.20
C ILE A 213 -12.60 -4.47 3.02
N GLY A 214 -11.31 -4.21 3.29
CA GLY A 214 -10.85 -3.03 4.03
C GLY A 214 -11.29 -1.72 3.37
N ARG A 215 -11.22 -1.65 2.04
CA ARG A 215 -11.68 -0.48 1.25
C ARG A 215 -13.19 -0.32 1.17
N LEU A 216 -13.97 -1.39 1.36
CA LEU A 216 -15.43 -1.30 1.43
C LEU A 216 -15.92 -0.80 2.79
N HIS A 217 -15.16 -1.02 3.85
CA HIS A 217 -15.55 -0.67 5.22
C HIS A 217 -16.93 -1.25 5.60
N HIS A 218 -17.23 -2.49 5.22
CA HIS A 218 -18.56 -3.07 5.45
C HIS A 218 -18.64 -3.85 6.76
N ALA A 219 -19.59 -3.51 7.65
CA ALA A 219 -19.73 -4.08 8.99
C ALA A 219 -19.83 -5.62 9.01
N ASP A 220 -20.50 -6.21 8.02
CA ASP A 220 -20.71 -7.67 7.94
C ASP A 220 -19.43 -8.47 7.62
N THR A 221 -18.29 -7.80 7.40
CA THR A 221 -16.99 -8.45 7.19
C THR A 221 -16.21 -8.70 8.48
N ALA A 222 -16.72 -8.23 9.63
CA ALA A 222 -16.04 -8.32 10.91
C ALA A 222 -15.61 -9.75 11.28
N SER A 223 -16.47 -10.74 11.06
CA SER A 223 -16.15 -12.15 11.34
C SER A 223 -15.03 -12.68 10.45
N ALA A 224 -14.98 -12.27 9.17
CA ALA A 224 -13.91 -12.66 8.26
C ALA A 224 -12.58 -12.06 8.71
N LEU A 225 -12.56 -10.79 9.15
CA LEU A 225 -11.37 -10.16 9.71
C LEU A 225 -10.90 -10.84 11.01
N MET A 226 -11.82 -11.21 11.91
CA MET A 226 -11.46 -11.94 13.13
C MET A 226 -10.78 -13.28 12.83
N VAL A 227 -11.29 -14.03 11.84
CA VAL A 227 -10.64 -15.27 11.37
C VAL A 227 -9.27 -14.97 10.76
N ALA A 228 -9.16 -13.94 9.93
CA ALA A 228 -7.91 -13.56 9.27
C ALA A 228 -6.82 -13.11 10.26
N LEU A 229 -7.17 -12.44 11.35
CA LEU A 229 -6.24 -12.04 12.42
C LEU A 229 -5.58 -13.24 13.13
N ALA A 230 -6.22 -14.41 13.13
CA ALA A 230 -5.70 -15.65 13.69
C ALA A 230 -5.05 -16.57 12.64
N HIS A 231 -4.94 -16.13 11.39
CA HIS A 231 -4.44 -16.96 10.29
C HIS A 231 -2.94 -17.28 10.44
N PRO A 232 -2.47 -18.50 10.07
CA PRO A 232 -1.04 -18.86 10.17
C PRO A 232 -0.13 -18.06 9.24
N ASP A 233 -0.59 -17.70 8.04
CA ASP A 233 0.16 -16.83 7.12
C ASP A 233 0.12 -15.37 7.59
N GLU A 234 1.31 -14.77 7.73
CA GLU A 234 1.51 -13.40 8.21
C GLU A 234 0.89 -12.34 7.30
N ARG A 235 0.91 -12.54 5.98
CA ARG A 235 0.37 -11.58 5.01
C ARG A 235 -1.14 -11.47 5.14
N VAL A 236 -1.80 -12.59 5.47
CA VAL A 236 -3.24 -12.62 5.75
C VAL A 236 -3.56 -11.87 7.03
N ARG A 237 -2.78 -12.08 8.10
CA ARG A 237 -2.94 -11.32 9.36
C ARG A 237 -2.74 -9.82 9.13
N GLN A 238 -1.69 -9.45 8.39
CA GLN A 238 -1.38 -8.05 8.11
C GLN A 238 -2.49 -7.36 7.30
N ALA A 239 -3.01 -8.00 6.25
CA ALA A 239 -4.14 -7.47 5.50
C ALA A 239 -5.40 -7.28 6.37
N ALA A 240 -5.60 -8.15 7.36
CA ALA A 240 -6.71 -8.01 8.31
C ALA A 240 -6.51 -6.85 9.30
N ILE A 241 -5.27 -6.64 9.77
CA ILE A 241 -4.90 -5.50 10.63
C ILE A 241 -5.15 -4.19 9.88
N GLU A 242 -4.73 -4.09 8.62
CA GLU A 242 -4.94 -2.91 7.76
C GLU A 242 -6.43 -2.63 7.52
N ALA A 243 -7.25 -3.67 7.37
CA ALA A 243 -8.70 -3.54 7.13
C ALA A 243 -9.51 -3.22 8.40
N ALA A 244 -9.02 -3.61 9.58
CA ALA A 244 -9.77 -3.57 10.83
C ALA A 244 -10.26 -2.17 11.26
N PRO A 245 -9.45 -1.08 11.19
CA PRO A 245 -9.92 0.25 11.60
C PRO A 245 -11.17 0.68 10.84
N GLY A 246 -11.17 0.42 9.54
CA GLY A 246 -12.26 0.75 8.64
C GLY A 246 -13.57 0.04 8.98
N VAL A 247 -13.49 -1.27 9.18
CA VAL A 247 -14.65 -2.10 9.53
C VAL A 247 -15.14 -1.82 10.95
N ALA A 248 -14.23 -1.58 11.90
CA ALA A 248 -14.59 -1.17 13.26
C ALA A 248 -15.36 0.17 13.28
N HIS A 249 -14.94 1.15 12.46
CA HIS A 249 -15.68 2.40 12.32
C HIS A 249 -17.08 2.20 11.71
N ALA A 250 -17.22 1.29 10.75
CA ALA A 250 -18.53 0.96 10.17
C ALA A 250 -19.46 0.25 11.18
N LEU A 251 -18.91 -0.68 11.97
CA LEU A 251 -19.62 -1.30 13.08
C LEU A 251 -20.10 -0.25 14.10
N GLN A 252 -19.23 0.70 14.46
CA GLN A 252 -19.58 1.81 15.35
C GLN A 252 -20.76 2.63 14.81
N LYS A 253 -20.70 3.05 13.54
CA LYS A 253 -21.79 3.79 12.88
C LYS A 253 -23.10 3.01 12.85
N GLY A 254 -23.02 1.67 12.74
CA GLY A 254 -24.16 0.77 12.82
C GLY A 254 -24.63 0.45 14.25
N GLY A 255 -24.10 1.11 15.28
CA GLY A 255 -24.46 0.88 16.69
C GLY A 255 -23.87 -0.40 17.31
N LYS A 256 -23.00 -1.12 16.59
CA LYS A 256 -22.36 -2.37 17.04
C LYS A 256 -21.04 -2.10 17.77
N THR A 257 -21.07 -1.22 18.78
CA THR A 257 -19.88 -0.70 19.50
C THR A 257 -19.05 -1.81 20.17
N GLU A 258 -19.69 -2.81 20.76
CA GLU A 258 -19.00 -3.93 21.41
C GLU A 258 -18.18 -4.74 20.39
N LEU A 259 -18.79 -5.09 19.25
CA LEU A 259 -18.10 -5.81 18.17
C LEU A 259 -16.97 -4.96 17.57
N ALA A 260 -17.18 -3.65 17.40
CA ALA A 260 -16.13 -2.74 16.94
C ALA A 260 -14.94 -2.73 17.90
N THR A 261 -15.20 -2.70 19.21
CA THR A 261 -14.18 -2.72 20.25
C THR A 261 -13.40 -4.02 20.25
N VAL A 262 -14.08 -5.17 20.15
CA VAL A 262 -13.45 -6.50 20.08
C VAL A 262 -12.54 -6.60 18.86
N LEU A 263 -13.04 -6.20 17.67
CA LEU A 263 -12.26 -6.23 16.44
C LEU A 263 -11.01 -5.33 16.53
N ALA A 264 -11.19 -4.09 16.99
CA ALA A 264 -10.07 -3.14 17.10
C ALA A 264 -9.01 -3.60 18.10
N ARG A 265 -9.41 -4.18 19.24
CA ARG A 265 -8.47 -4.76 20.22
C ARG A 265 -7.73 -5.97 19.67
N ALA A 266 -8.44 -6.88 18.99
CA ALA A 266 -7.84 -8.06 18.40
C ALA A 266 -6.80 -7.70 17.32
N ALA A 267 -7.12 -6.71 16.47
CA ALA A 267 -6.17 -6.20 15.49
C ALA A 267 -4.97 -5.51 16.16
N LEU A 268 -5.20 -4.72 17.21
CA LEU A 268 -4.15 -3.98 17.92
C LEU A 268 -3.13 -4.90 18.58
N GLU A 269 -3.58 -6.04 19.14
CA GLU A 269 -2.70 -7.04 19.73
C GLU A 269 -1.68 -7.62 18.72
N LYS A 270 -2.09 -7.71 17.45
CA LYS A 270 -1.28 -8.28 16.36
C LYS A 270 -0.49 -7.23 15.58
N ALA A 271 -0.90 -5.96 15.63
CA ALA A 271 -0.24 -4.87 14.93
C ALA A 271 1.19 -4.62 15.46
N ARG A 272 2.13 -4.33 14.56
CA ARG A 272 3.52 -3.97 14.88
C ARG A 272 3.95 -2.67 14.23
N ASP A 273 3.32 -2.28 13.13
CA ASP A 273 3.59 -1.01 12.47
C ASP A 273 2.92 0.16 13.22
N ARG A 274 3.60 1.31 13.22
CA ARG A 274 3.16 2.51 13.95
C ARG A 274 1.81 3.04 13.43
N GLU A 275 1.61 2.99 12.12
CA GLU A 275 0.43 3.57 11.47
C GLU A 275 -0.85 2.85 11.91
N ASN A 276 -0.91 1.53 11.76
CA ASN A 276 -2.07 0.73 12.16
C ASN A 276 -2.29 0.78 13.68
N ILE A 277 -1.24 0.78 14.49
CA ILE A 277 -1.36 0.95 15.94
C ILE A 277 -2.05 2.27 16.28
N LEU A 278 -1.63 3.38 15.68
CA LEU A 278 -2.24 4.69 15.94
C LEU A 278 -3.68 4.78 15.44
N LEU A 279 -3.98 4.22 14.27
CA LEU A 279 -5.35 4.16 13.73
C LEU A 279 -6.28 3.37 14.66
N LEU A 280 -5.85 2.20 15.12
CA LEU A 280 -6.62 1.34 16.03
C LEU A 280 -6.84 1.99 17.40
N ILE A 281 -5.84 2.72 17.91
CA ILE A 281 -5.99 3.53 19.14
C ILE A 281 -7.04 4.62 18.94
N GLY A 282 -6.98 5.33 17.82
CA GLY A 282 -7.97 6.35 17.47
C GLY A 282 -9.38 5.78 17.47
N VAL A 283 -9.57 4.60 16.86
CA VAL A 283 -10.85 3.87 16.87
C VAL A 283 -11.29 3.52 18.29
N LEU A 284 -10.42 2.94 19.12
CA LEU A 284 -10.76 2.55 20.49
C LEU A 284 -11.14 3.75 21.36
N ARG A 285 -10.43 4.87 21.23
CA ARG A 285 -10.77 6.13 21.92
C ARG A 285 -12.13 6.67 21.47
N ALA A 286 -12.41 6.64 20.17
CA ALA A 286 -13.71 7.06 19.62
C ALA A 286 -14.86 6.15 20.09
N LEU A 287 -14.58 4.90 20.43
CA LEU A 287 -15.51 3.94 21.03
C LEU A 287 -15.68 4.12 22.56
N GLY A 288 -15.04 5.12 23.15
CA GLY A 288 -15.10 5.41 24.58
C GLY A 288 -14.17 4.54 25.44
N SER A 289 -13.25 3.78 24.84
CA SER A 289 -12.23 3.06 25.61
C SER A 289 -11.15 4.04 26.09
N SER A 290 -11.00 4.18 27.40
CA SER A 290 -9.81 4.77 28.00
C SER A 290 -8.69 3.74 27.93
N ILE A 291 -7.76 3.93 27.00
CA ILE A 291 -6.56 3.10 26.87
C ILE A 291 -5.35 4.02 26.75
N SER A 292 -4.38 3.84 27.64
CA SER A 292 -3.09 4.54 27.55
C SER A 292 -2.15 3.83 26.57
N ALA A 293 -1.15 4.56 26.05
CA ALA A 293 -0.12 3.92 25.21
C ALA A 293 0.64 2.83 25.99
N GLU A 294 0.90 3.08 27.29
CA GLU A 294 1.54 2.13 28.19
C GLU A 294 0.75 0.81 28.29
N GLU A 295 -0.56 0.88 28.52
CA GLU A 295 -1.43 -0.32 28.64
C GLU A 295 -1.39 -1.18 27.38
N ILE A 296 -1.28 -0.55 26.21
CA ILE A 296 -1.20 -1.25 24.91
C ILE A 296 0.13 -1.97 24.79
N ALA A 297 1.21 -1.27 25.07
CA ALA A 297 2.54 -1.84 25.04
C ALA A 297 2.63 -3.02 26.05
N GLN A 298 2.11 -2.86 27.26
CA GLN A 298 2.04 -3.93 28.26
C GLN A 298 1.19 -5.12 27.83
N GLN A 299 0.05 -4.89 27.14
CA GLN A 299 -0.76 -5.98 26.57
C GLN A 299 0.00 -6.79 25.51
N GLN A 300 0.95 -6.16 24.83
CA GLN A 300 1.87 -6.81 23.90
C GLN A 300 3.10 -7.42 24.59
N GLY A 301 3.19 -7.33 25.91
CA GLY A 301 4.30 -7.85 26.71
C GLY A 301 5.55 -6.98 26.68
N MET A 302 5.42 -5.71 26.27
CA MET A 302 6.52 -4.75 26.27
C MET A 302 6.90 -4.39 27.70
N VAL A 303 8.20 -4.19 27.91
CA VAL A 303 8.72 -3.52 29.09
C VAL A 303 8.59 -2.01 28.87
N THR A 304 7.81 -1.35 29.73
CA THR A 304 7.38 0.05 29.58
C THR A 304 7.86 0.96 30.69
N ARG A 305 8.39 0.40 31.77
CA ARG A 305 8.93 1.17 32.91
C ARG A 305 10.40 0.89 33.02
N TRP A 306 11.19 1.95 32.85
CA TRP A 306 12.63 1.88 32.77
C TRP A 306 13.27 2.86 33.74
N TRP A 307 14.40 2.46 34.29
CA TRP A 307 15.43 3.35 34.76
C TRP A 307 16.47 3.48 33.67
N ILE A 308 16.82 4.70 33.30
CA ILE A 308 17.84 4.97 32.28
C ILE A 308 19.05 5.65 32.89
N LEU A 309 20.24 5.26 32.42
CA LEU A 309 21.51 5.89 32.72
C LEU A 309 22.20 6.20 31.39
N ALA A 310 21.91 7.39 30.85
CA ALA A 310 22.32 7.77 29.51
C ALA A 310 22.37 9.31 29.36
N PRO A 311 23.34 9.86 28.60
CA PRO A 311 24.51 9.18 28.05
C PRO A 311 25.58 9.03 29.13
N VAL A 312 26.18 7.84 29.29
CA VAL A 312 27.14 7.57 30.38
C VAL A 312 28.60 7.57 29.92
N ALA A 313 28.88 7.09 28.72
CA ALA A 313 30.23 7.01 28.19
C ALA A 313 30.23 6.81 26.67
N GLU A 314 31.41 6.92 26.05
CA GLU A 314 31.61 6.67 24.62
C GLU A 314 31.35 5.20 24.25
N ARG A 315 30.86 4.98 23.02
CA ARG A 315 30.55 3.66 22.46
C ARG A 315 31.77 2.73 22.48
N SER A 316 32.96 3.25 22.18
CA SER A 316 34.23 2.51 22.20
C SER A 316 34.52 1.93 23.59
N LEU A 317 34.50 2.77 24.62
CA LEU A 317 34.74 2.36 26.01
C LEU A 317 33.73 1.30 26.47
N LEU A 318 32.45 1.51 26.15
CA LEU A 318 31.38 0.61 26.56
C LEU A 318 31.37 -0.72 25.81
N ARG A 319 32.06 -0.84 24.68
CA ARG A 319 32.31 -2.14 24.03
C ARG A 319 33.37 -2.95 24.76
N GLU A 320 34.35 -2.28 25.36
CA GLU A 320 35.47 -2.92 26.06
C GLU A 320 35.12 -3.37 27.47
N ARG A 321 34.25 -2.64 28.17
CA ARG A 321 33.87 -2.95 29.56
C ARG A 321 32.45 -2.53 29.91
N ASP A 322 31.93 -3.12 30.97
CA ASP A 322 30.67 -2.72 31.60
C ASP A 322 30.94 -1.75 32.77
N LEU A 323 30.18 -0.66 32.85
CA LEU A 323 30.22 0.28 33.98
C LEU A 323 29.23 -0.10 35.09
N ILE A 324 28.26 -0.95 34.77
CA ILE A 324 27.26 -1.49 35.69
C ILE A 324 27.50 -2.98 35.82
N ASP A 325 27.67 -3.47 37.05
CA ASP A 325 27.75 -4.90 37.32
C ASP A 325 26.37 -5.54 37.10
N PRO A 326 26.20 -6.41 36.08
CA PRO A 326 24.91 -7.05 35.83
C PRO A 326 24.50 -8.06 36.91
N SER A 327 25.45 -8.58 37.70
CA SER A 327 25.19 -9.63 38.69
C SER A 327 24.42 -9.11 39.90
N THR A 328 24.61 -7.85 40.28
CA THR A 328 23.97 -7.18 41.43
C THR A 328 22.94 -6.13 41.00
N PRO A 329 21.90 -5.84 41.80
CA PRO A 329 20.99 -4.74 41.51
C PRO A 329 21.75 -3.40 41.48
N PRO A 330 21.55 -2.53 40.48
CA PRO A 330 22.22 -1.24 40.44
C PRO A 330 21.73 -0.33 41.57
N ASP A 331 22.63 0.48 42.12
CA ASP A 331 22.25 1.58 43.02
C ASP A 331 21.63 2.72 42.18
N LEU A 332 20.31 2.80 42.20
CA LEU A 332 19.52 3.77 41.43
C LEU A 332 19.65 5.21 41.96
N GLN A 333 20.27 5.42 43.13
CA GLN A 333 20.53 6.76 43.69
C GLN A 333 21.96 7.25 43.40
N ALA A 334 22.88 6.33 43.13
CA ALA A 334 24.26 6.65 42.79
C ALA A 334 24.38 7.31 41.41
N ALA A 335 25.42 8.14 41.28
CA ALA A 335 25.87 8.63 39.98
C ALA A 335 26.99 7.73 39.47
N VAL A 336 26.99 7.47 38.16
CA VAL A 336 28.03 6.73 37.44
C VAL A 336 28.61 7.68 36.40
N ASP A 337 29.90 7.96 36.51
CA ASP A 337 30.59 8.97 35.67
C ASP A 337 29.85 10.32 35.61
N GLY A 338 29.26 10.74 36.74
CA GLY A 338 28.53 12.00 36.87
C GLY A 338 27.08 11.97 36.38
N VAL A 339 26.60 10.84 35.85
CA VAL A 339 25.25 10.65 35.32
C VAL A 339 24.40 9.88 36.33
N ARG A 340 23.14 10.28 36.52
CA ARG A 340 22.22 9.63 37.46
C ARG A 340 21.16 8.84 36.72
N TRP A 341 20.66 7.80 37.39
CA TRP A 341 19.50 7.06 36.91
C TRP A 341 18.25 7.94 36.90
N LYS A 342 17.48 7.87 35.82
CA LYS A 342 16.20 8.56 35.67
C LYS A 342 15.11 7.54 35.41
N ARG A 343 14.02 7.62 36.17
CA ARG A 343 12.81 6.84 35.93
C ARG A 343 12.07 7.37 34.69
N VAL A 344 11.64 6.47 33.82
CA VAL A 344 10.93 6.74 32.57
C VAL A 344 9.78 5.74 32.44
N GLU A 345 8.59 6.26 32.19
CA GLU A 345 7.42 5.47 31.85
C GLU A 345 7.06 5.80 30.40
N LEU A 346 6.96 4.77 29.55
CA LEU A 346 6.80 4.95 28.12
C LEU A 346 5.36 5.33 27.76
N ASP A 347 5.22 6.41 27.00
CA ASP A 347 3.99 6.82 26.33
C ASP A 347 4.06 6.52 24.80
N ASP A 348 4.66 5.39 24.43
CA ASP A 348 4.64 4.87 23.05
C ASP A 348 3.96 3.49 23.04
N PRO A 349 2.88 3.29 22.27
CA PRO A 349 2.12 2.04 22.25
C PRO A 349 2.91 0.85 21.67
N ARG A 350 4.06 1.10 21.06
CA ARG A 350 5.01 0.08 20.58
C ARG A 350 6.04 -0.29 21.64
N GLY A 351 6.06 0.37 22.80
CA GLY A 351 7.04 0.13 23.87
C GLY A 351 8.48 0.48 23.50
N ILE A 352 8.66 1.52 22.67
CA ILE A 352 9.99 1.98 22.26
C ILE A 352 10.52 3.00 23.26
N LEU A 353 11.69 2.70 23.83
CA LEU A 353 12.50 3.60 24.63
C LEU A 353 13.44 4.37 23.69
N ASP A 354 13.21 5.67 23.54
CA ASP A 354 14.00 6.55 22.67
C ASP A 354 14.99 7.39 23.51
N PHE A 355 16.25 7.01 23.48
CA PHE A 355 17.31 7.71 24.22
C PHE A 355 17.64 9.07 23.60
N LEU A 356 17.41 9.29 22.31
CA LEU A 356 17.64 10.60 21.69
C LEU A 356 16.72 11.65 22.31
N VAL A 357 15.46 11.30 22.52
CA VAL A 357 14.48 12.17 23.20
C VAL A 357 14.82 12.35 24.68
N LEU A 358 15.29 11.29 25.35
CA LEU A 358 15.47 11.27 26.81
C LEU A 358 16.81 11.82 27.30
N ALA A 359 17.87 11.67 26.49
CA ALA A 359 19.27 11.94 26.83
C ALA A 359 19.94 12.92 25.84
N GLY A 360 19.24 13.33 24.78
CA GLY A 360 19.72 14.24 23.75
C GLY A 360 20.42 13.52 22.58
N SER A 361 20.42 14.16 21.42
CA SER A 361 21.09 13.64 20.21
C SER A 361 22.61 13.67 20.38
N ARG A 362 23.23 12.49 20.36
CA ARG A 362 24.67 12.28 20.44
C ARG A 362 25.06 11.02 19.69
N GLU A 363 26.15 11.11 18.94
CA GLU A 363 26.76 10.00 18.22
C GLU A 363 27.89 9.37 19.04
N ASN A 364 28.25 8.12 18.73
CA ASN A 364 29.34 7.39 19.36
C ASN A 364 29.28 7.36 20.91
N THR A 365 28.08 7.24 21.46
CA THR A 365 27.80 7.25 22.90
C THR A 365 27.09 5.96 23.31
N GLY A 366 26.92 5.73 24.61
CA GLY A 366 26.04 4.68 25.09
C GLY A 366 25.49 4.93 26.48
N GLY A 367 24.66 3.99 26.92
CA GLY A 367 23.95 4.05 28.17
C GLY A 367 23.34 2.71 28.56
N TYR A 368 22.66 2.72 29.69
CA TYR A 368 21.98 1.55 30.22
C TYR A 368 20.50 1.83 30.42
N ALA A 369 19.69 0.78 30.22
CA ALA A 369 18.29 0.74 30.61
C ALA A 369 18.08 -0.46 31.55
N TYR A 370 17.42 -0.22 32.68
CA TYR A 370 17.17 -1.20 33.71
C TYR A 370 15.67 -1.26 34.01
N ALA A 371 15.11 -2.47 34.13
CA ALA A 371 13.72 -2.68 34.51
C ALA A 371 13.60 -3.88 35.44
N GLU A 372 12.54 -3.88 36.24
CA GLU A 372 12.15 -5.03 37.04
C GLU A 372 10.76 -5.51 36.64
N VAL A 373 10.66 -6.80 36.32
CA VAL A 373 9.41 -7.46 35.93
C VAL A 373 9.06 -8.56 36.94
N TYR A 374 7.79 -8.67 37.33
CA TYR A 374 7.34 -9.70 38.25
C TYR A 374 6.81 -10.92 37.51
N SER A 375 7.28 -12.11 37.89
CA SER A 375 6.75 -13.40 37.42
C SER A 375 6.16 -14.16 38.61
N GLU A 376 4.93 -14.66 38.50
CA GLU A 376 4.30 -15.45 39.57
C GLU A 376 5.00 -16.79 39.82
N THR A 377 5.54 -17.38 38.76
CA THR A 377 6.23 -18.66 38.79
C THR A 377 7.59 -18.56 38.13
N GLU A 378 8.46 -19.54 38.40
CA GLU A 378 9.62 -19.74 37.55
C GLU A 378 9.15 -20.25 36.18
N GLN A 379 9.56 -19.58 35.09
CA GLN A 379 9.15 -19.96 33.74
C GLN A 379 10.17 -19.57 32.67
N PRO A 380 10.36 -20.42 31.64
CA PRO A 380 11.15 -20.06 30.48
C PRO A 380 10.39 -19.06 29.60
N VAL A 381 11.10 -18.04 29.13
CA VAL A 381 10.55 -16.97 28.28
C VAL A 381 11.43 -16.71 27.08
N LEU A 382 10.88 -16.02 26.09
CA LEU A 382 11.65 -15.38 25.03
C LEU A 382 11.69 -13.88 25.29
N LEU A 383 12.91 -13.33 25.33
CA LEU A 383 13.18 -11.91 25.27
C LEU A 383 13.29 -11.52 23.79
N ARG A 384 12.32 -10.75 23.29
CA ARG A 384 12.38 -10.18 21.94
C ARG A 384 12.96 -8.78 22.05
N VAL A 385 14.03 -8.54 21.32
CA VAL A 385 14.84 -7.32 21.45
C VAL A 385 14.92 -6.63 20.10
N GLY A 386 14.62 -5.33 20.08
CA GLY A 386 14.98 -4.43 19.00
C GLY A 386 15.94 -3.37 19.51
N SER A 387 16.96 -3.01 18.73
CA SER A 387 17.84 -1.89 19.04
C SER A 387 18.20 -1.09 17.79
N ASP A 388 18.44 0.20 17.99
CA ASP A 388 19.31 0.98 17.12
C ASP A 388 20.77 0.71 17.58
N ASP A 389 21.61 0.24 16.67
CA ASP A 389 23.00 -0.18 16.87
C ASP A 389 23.19 -1.27 17.95
N ASP A 390 24.20 -1.14 18.83
CA ASP A 390 24.63 -2.20 19.75
C ASP A 390 23.63 -2.42 20.88
N VAL A 391 23.44 -3.70 21.25
CA VAL A 391 22.70 -4.06 22.45
C VAL A 391 23.33 -5.27 23.15
N VAL A 392 23.39 -5.22 24.47
CA VAL A 392 23.67 -6.38 25.33
C VAL A 392 22.58 -6.46 26.38
N CYS A 393 21.98 -7.64 26.55
CA CYS A 393 20.90 -7.85 27.51
C CYS A 393 21.26 -8.90 28.54
N TRP A 394 20.92 -8.61 29.80
CA TRP A 394 21.03 -9.53 30.93
C TRP A 394 19.68 -9.71 31.59
N VAL A 395 19.39 -10.93 32.02
CA VAL A 395 18.25 -11.27 32.87
C VAL A 395 18.80 -11.89 34.15
N ASN A 396 18.50 -11.28 35.30
CA ASN A 396 19.03 -11.68 36.62
C ASN A 396 20.56 -11.84 36.66
N GLY A 397 21.27 -11.00 35.90
CA GLY A 397 22.73 -11.02 35.78
C GLY A 397 23.30 -12.03 34.81
N GLN A 398 22.49 -12.94 34.27
CA GLN A 398 22.91 -13.81 33.18
C GLN A 398 22.77 -13.07 31.84
N ARG A 399 23.85 -12.98 31.05
CA ARG A 399 23.80 -12.44 29.69
C ARG A 399 23.00 -13.37 28.80
N VAL A 400 21.90 -12.88 28.24
CA VAL A 400 20.99 -13.66 27.39
C VAL A 400 21.11 -13.28 25.91
N HIS A 401 21.54 -12.05 25.61
CA HIS A 401 21.65 -11.56 24.23
C HIS A 401 22.79 -10.58 24.04
N GLN A 402 23.35 -10.55 22.83
CA GLN A 402 24.31 -9.54 22.39
C GLN A 402 24.22 -9.36 20.87
N PHE A 403 24.20 -8.10 20.45
CA PHE A 403 24.44 -7.67 19.08
C PHE A 403 25.41 -6.48 19.09
N ILE A 404 26.42 -6.53 18.21
CA ILE A 404 27.44 -5.50 18.04
C ILE A 404 27.52 -5.17 16.56
N GLY A 405 27.15 -3.95 16.19
CA GLY A 405 27.09 -3.51 14.80
C GLY A 405 26.23 -2.27 14.64
N ASP A 406 26.10 -1.80 13.40
CA ASP A 406 25.24 -0.66 13.06
C ASP A 406 23.93 -1.16 12.45
N ARG A 407 22.78 -0.69 12.96
CA ARG A 407 21.44 -1.02 12.44
C ARG A 407 20.41 -0.06 12.98
N GLY A 408 19.37 0.25 12.19
CA GLY A 408 18.17 0.92 12.72
C GLY A 408 17.30 -0.03 13.57
N LEU A 409 16.47 0.53 14.44
CA LEU A 409 15.50 -0.23 15.23
C LEU A 409 14.46 -0.92 14.33
N SER A 410 14.20 -2.19 14.62
CA SER A 410 12.97 -2.89 14.23
C SER A 410 12.48 -3.72 15.42
N LEU A 411 11.15 -3.84 15.58
CA LEU A 411 10.59 -4.60 16.71
C LEU A 411 10.90 -6.09 16.56
N ASP A 412 11.20 -6.74 17.67
CA ASP A 412 11.49 -8.18 17.75
C ASP A 412 12.61 -8.66 16.80
N GLN A 413 13.58 -7.78 16.46
CA GLN A 413 14.72 -8.09 15.59
C GLN A 413 15.46 -9.35 16.02
N ASP A 414 15.74 -9.43 17.31
CA ASP A 414 16.44 -10.54 17.92
C ASP A 414 15.52 -11.28 18.89
N THR A 415 15.82 -12.56 19.10
CA THR A 415 15.09 -13.41 20.05
C THR A 415 16.09 -14.19 20.88
N ALA A 416 16.03 -14.03 22.19
CA ALA A 416 16.88 -14.74 23.15
C ALA A 416 16.04 -15.51 24.17
N ARG A 417 16.49 -16.70 24.54
CA ARG A 417 15.83 -17.48 25.59
C ARG A 417 16.34 -17.03 26.96
N ALA A 418 15.42 -16.84 27.90
CA ALA A 418 15.72 -16.52 29.29
C ALA A 418 14.84 -17.33 30.24
N VAL A 419 15.15 -17.29 31.53
CA VAL A 419 14.32 -17.86 32.60
C VAL A 419 13.98 -16.75 33.58
N LEU A 420 12.69 -16.51 33.80
CA LEU A 420 12.22 -15.69 34.91
C LEU A 420 12.09 -16.60 36.13
N GLN A 421 12.60 -16.16 37.27
CA GLN A 421 12.39 -16.76 38.58
C GLN A 421 11.03 -16.30 39.13
N ALA A 422 10.46 -17.06 40.07
CA ALA A 422 9.31 -16.56 40.82
C ALA A 422 9.71 -15.30 41.61
N GLY A 423 8.90 -14.25 41.51
CA GLY A 423 9.18 -12.94 42.10
C GLY A 423 9.67 -11.89 41.09
N TRP A 424 10.42 -10.91 41.60
CA TRP A 424 10.98 -9.82 40.80
C TRP A 424 12.23 -10.27 40.04
N ASN A 425 12.25 -10.00 38.74
CA ASN A 425 13.33 -10.32 37.83
C ASN A 425 13.92 -9.03 37.26
N ARG A 426 15.23 -8.99 37.15
CA ARG A 426 15.98 -7.83 36.66
C ARG A 426 16.27 -7.98 35.19
N ILE A 427 15.97 -6.96 34.40
CA ILE A 427 16.37 -6.84 33.01
C ILE A 427 17.30 -5.64 32.91
N LEU A 428 18.55 -5.88 32.52
CA LEU A 428 19.52 -4.82 32.24
C LEU A 428 19.87 -4.87 30.76
N CYS A 429 19.86 -3.72 30.11
CA CYS A 429 20.26 -3.55 28.73
C CYS A 429 21.34 -2.48 28.64
N LYS A 430 22.45 -2.79 27.97
CA LYS A 430 23.43 -1.80 27.53
C LYS A 430 23.16 -1.49 26.06
N VAL A 431 22.96 -0.22 25.74
CA VAL A 431 22.57 0.23 24.39
C VAL A 431 23.54 1.30 23.93
N LEU A 432 24.22 1.08 22.81
CA LEU A 432 25.25 1.99 22.31
C LEU A 432 24.86 2.51 20.93
N ASN A 433 24.99 3.81 20.76
CA ASN A 433 24.69 4.53 19.52
C ASN A 433 25.96 4.84 18.74
N GLY A 434 26.00 4.47 17.48
CA GLY A 434 26.92 4.93 16.46
C GLY A 434 26.50 6.26 15.88
N ALA A 435 25.43 6.27 15.09
CA ALA A 435 24.91 7.46 14.42
C ALA A 435 23.41 7.33 14.11
N GLY A 436 22.72 8.48 14.02
CA GLY A 436 21.29 8.48 13.73
C GLY A 436 20.43 8.26 14.99
N GLY A 437 19.55 7.26 14.96
CA GLY A 437 18.63 7.00 16.07
C GLY A 437 19.32 6.29 17.25
N TRP A 438 18.72 6.35 18.44
CA TRP A 438 19.23 5.66 19.61
C TRP A 438 18.06 5.10 20.42
N GLN A 439 17.71 3.85 20.16
CA GLN A 439 16.43 3.29 20.59
C GLN A 439 16.56 1.84 21.07
N LEU A 440 15.66 1.44 21.98
CA LEU A 440 15.53 0.09 22.51
C LEU A 440 14.05 -0.30 22.58
N ALA A 441 13.74 -1.54 22.24
CA ALA A 441 12.45 -2.14 22.52
C ALA A 441 12.66 -3.55 23.09
N VAL A 442 12.03 -3.86 24.22
CA VAL A 442 12.12 -5.18 24.85
C VAL A 442 10.72 -5.71 25.12
N ARG A 443 10.44 -6.93 24.64
CA ARG A 443 9.17 -7.63 24.81
C ARG A 443 9.42 -8.99 25.42
N VAL A 444 8.62 -9.38 26.39
CA VAL A 444 8.69 -10.70 27.03
C VAL A 444 7.53 -11.55 26.56
N THR A 445 7.83 -12.72 26.01
CA THR A 445 6.82 -13.66 25.53
C THR A 445 7.03 -15.05 26.10
N THR A 446 5.98 -15.87 26.08
CA THR A 446 6.09 -17.32 26.21
C THR A 446 6.92 -17.91 25.06
N LEU A 447 7.29 -19.19 25.17
CA LEU A 447 8.03 -19.90 24.12
C LEU A 447 7.24 -20.05 22.80
N ASP A 448 5.91 -20.09 22.87
CA ASP A 448 5.01 -20.06 21.71
C ASP A 448 4.73 -18.63 21.19
N GLY A 449 5.40 -17.62 21.74
CA GLY A 449 5.38 -16.24 21.24
C GLY A 449 4.22 -15.38 21.74
N LYS A 450 3.41 -15.86 22.70
CA LYS A 450 2.33 -15.07 23.29
C LYS A 450 2.90 -14.03 24.26
N PRO A 451 2.38 -12.79 24.25
CA PRO A 451 2.85 -11.74 25.14
C PRO A 451 2.59 -12.09 26.61
N LEU A 452 3.59 -11.86 27.47
CA LEU A 452 3.43 -11.99 28.92
C LEU A 452 3.15 -10.61 29.53
N ARG A 453 2.00 -10.49 30.21
CA ARG A 453 1.60 -9.26 30.91
C ARG A 453 2.19 -9.25 32.30
N LEU A 454 3.43 -8.77 32.41
CA LEU A 454 4.18 -8.76 33.67
C LEU A 454 3.98 -7.42 34.39
N GLN A 455 3.86 -7.48 35.72
CA GLN A 455 3.88 -6.27 36.54
C GLN A 455 5.28 -5.66 36.52
N GLN A 456 5.36 -4.33 36.57
CA GLN A 456 6.61 -3.57 36.47
C GLN A 456 6.69 -2.51 37.56
N ARG A 457 7.86 -2.35 38.17
CA ARG A 457 8.11 -1.35 39.22
C ARG A 457 9.26 -0.42 38.92
#